data_AF-A0A7J5LDC6-F1
#
_entry.id   AF-A0A7J5LDC6-F1
#
_cell.length_a   1.000
_cell.length_b   1.000
_cell.length_c   1.000
_cell.angle_alpha   90.00
_cell.angle_beta   90.00
_cell.angle_gamma   90.00
#
_symmetry.space_group_name_H-M   'P 1'
#
loop_
_entity.id
_entity.type
_entity.pdbx_description
1 polymer ?
#
loop_
_entity_poly.entity_id
_entity_poly.type
_entity_poly.pdbx_seq_one_letter_code
_entity_poly.pdbx_strand_id
1 'polypeptide(L)' 'MVVTTENKKKSKGFLSGLNQLRVGDYKIAVTEIKAALGINNRNSFYAYRDGKIEPKVTQAKAVEGVFNKYGITANIWDV' A
#
# COMPACT_ATOMS: atom_id res chain seq x y z
N MET A 1 19.71 -13.58 27.04
CA MET A 1 19.28 -12.39 26.29
C MET A 1 17.90 -12.67 25.72
N VAL A 2 16.88 -12.00 26.23
CA VAL A 2 15.52 -12.09 25.67
C VAL A 2 15.56 -11.29 24.37
N VAL A 3 15.61 -11.98 23.24
CA VAL A 3 15.37 -11.35 21.94
C VAL A 3 13.87 -11.11 21.87
N THR A 4 13.44 -9.96 22.39
CA THR A 4 12.13 -9.38 22.05
C THR A 4 12.13 -9.16 20.56
N THR A 5 11.56 -10.10 19.81
CA THR A 5 11.21 -9.89 18.41
C THR A 5 10.23 -8.73 18.38
N GLU A 6 10.75 -7.54 18.07
CA GLU A 6 9.96 -6.34 17.83
C GLU A 6 8.79 -6.72 16.93
N ASN A 7 7.58 -6.46 17.42
CA ASN A 7 6.34 -6.54 16.68
C ASN A 7 6.39 -5.48 15.57
N LYS A 8 7.20 -5.74 14.53
CA LYS A 8 7.36 -4.90 13.37
C LYS A 8 6.00 -4.92 12.69
N LYS A 9 5.20 -3.85 12.86
CA LYS A 9 3.88 -3.69 12.25
C LYS A 9 4.02 -4.10 10.78
N LYS A 10 3.55 -5.32 10.46
CA LYS A 10 3.66 -5.88 9.12
C LYS A 10 2.74 -5.03 8.26
N SER A 11 3.28 -4.33 7.28
CA SER A 11 2.48 -3.63 6.28
C SER A 11 1.69 -4.68 5.50
N LYS A 12 0.48 -5.01 5.98
CA LYS A 12 -0.34 -6.03 5.34
C LYS A 12 -0.94 -5.44 4.08
N GLY A 13 -2.00 -4.66 4.25
CA GLY A 13 -2.74 -4.03 3.17
C GLY A 13 -2.52 -2.52 3.14
N PHE A 14 -3.03 -1.88 2.09
CA PHE A 14 -3.10 -0.41 2.01
C PHE A 14 -4.53 0.07 1.73
N LEU A 15 -5.53 -0.72 2.15
CA LEU A 15 -6.93 -0.37 1.96
C LEU A 15 -7.27 0.93 2.71
N SER A 16 -6.71 1.13 3.91
CA SER A 16 -6.85 2.38 4.66
C SER A 16 -6.34 3.60 3.88
N GLY A 17 -5.22 3.49 3.17
CA GLY A 17 -4.74 4.55 2.27
C GLY A 17 -5.69 4.82 1.11
N LEU A 18 -6.24 3.78 0.48
CA LEU A 18 -7.19 3.95 -0.62
C LEU A 18 -8.50 4.62 -0.20
N ASN A 19 -8.99 4.33 1.00
CA ASN A 19 -10.23 4.91 1.52
C ASN A 19 -10.11 6.42 1.82
N GLN A 20 -8.88 6.94 1.91
CA GLN A 20 -8.61 8.37 2.08
C GLN A 20 -8.57 9.12 0.75
N LEU A 21 -8.52 8.42 -0.39
CA LEU A 21 -8.52 9.06 -1.71
C LEU A 21 -9.89 9.68 -2.01
N ARG A 22 -9.86 10.82 -2.70
CA ARG A 22 -11.07 11.39 -3.29
C ARG A 22 -11.57 10.48 -4.41
N VAL A 23 -12.89 10.41 -4.59
CA VAL A 23 -13.52 9.56 -5.62
C VAL A 23 -12.99 9.86 -7.03
N GLY A 24 -12.72 11.14 -7.35
CA GLY A 24 -12.16 11.55 -8.63
C GLY A 24 -10.73 11.05 -8.89
N ASP A 25 -9.93 10.90 -7.82
CA ASP A 25 -8.52 10.52 -7.90
C ASP A 25 -8.33 9.00 -7.89
N TYR A 26 -9.31 8.26 -7.38
CA TYR A 26 -9.21 6.82 -7.14
C TYR A 26 -8.73 6.03 -8.36
N LYS A 27 -9.31 6.29 -9.54
CA LYS A 27 -8.97 5.54 -10.76
C LYS A 27 -7.51 5.77 -11.21
N ILE A 28 -7.03 7.01 -11.06
CA ILE A 28 -5.67 7.40 -11.44
C ILE A 28 -4.69 6.83 -10.42
N ALA A 29 -4.96 7.02 -9.12
CA ALA A 29 -4.15 6.48 -8.03
C ALA A 29 -4.00 4.95 -8.11
N VAL A 30 -5.08 4.21 -8.39
CA VAL A 30 -5.01 2.74 -8.57
C VAL A 30 -4.10 2.36 -9.74
N THR A 31 -4.09 3.14 -10.82
CA THR A 31 -3.24 2.90 -11.98
C THR A 31 -1.76 3.14 -11.62
N GLU A 32 -1.47 4.23 -10.92
CA GLU A 32 -0.12 4.54 -10.43
C GLU A 32 0.38 3.51 -9.40
N ILE A 33 -0.48 3.06 -8.47
CA ILE A 33 -0.14 2.03 -7.48
C ILE A 33 0.17 0.70 -8.18
N LYS A 34 -0.61 0.30 -9.19
CA LYS A 34 -0.30 -0.90 -9.98
C LYS A 34 1.06 -0.81 -10.67
N ALA A 35 1.38 0.35 -11.25
CA ALA A 35 2.70 0.58 -11.84
C ALA A 35 3.82 0.53 -10.78
N ALA A 36 3.63 1.14 -9.61
CA ALA A 36 4.57 1.10 -8.49
C ALA A 36 4.80 -0.33 -7.95
N LEU A 37 3.76 -1.16 -7.97
CA LEU A 37 3.84 -2.58 -7.61
C LEU A 37 4.42 -3.45 -8.74
N GLY A 38 4.55 -2.94 -9.96
CA GLY A 38 5.00 -3.70 -11.13
C GLY A 38 3.97 -4.74 -11.61
N ILE A 39 2.68 -4.48 -11.39
CA ILE A 39 1.59 -5.39 -11.76
C ILE A 39 0.66 -4.74 -12.78
N ASN A 40 -0.01 -5.56 -13.60
CA ASN A 40 -0.98 -5.09 -14.59
C ASN A 40 -2.40 -5.64 -14.38
N ASN A 41 -2.56 -6.62 -13.48
CA ASN A 41 -3.82 -7.32 -13.29
C ASN A 41 -4.54 -6.92 -11.99
N ARG A 42 -5.86 -7.09 -11.99
CA ARG A 42 -6.74 -6.68 -10.88
C ARG A 42 -6.61 -7.59 -9.65
N ASN A 43 -6.40 -8.89 -9.87
CA ASN A 43 -6.35 -9.87 -8.78
C ASN A 43 -5.11 -9.66 -7.90
N SER A 44 -3.94 -9.47 -8.50
CA SER A 44 -2.71 -9.13 -7.78
C SER A 44 -2.88 -7.82 -7.01
N PHE A 45 -3.53 -6.81 -7.60
CA PHE A 45 -3.78 -5.55 -6.90
C PHE A 45 -4.61 -5.77 -5.63
N TYR A 46 -5.67 -6.58 -5.69
CA TYR A 46 -6.46 -6.89 -4.50
C TYR A 46 -5.70 -7.75 -3.48
N ALA A 47 -4.83 -8.65 -3.94
CA ALA A 47 -3.99 -9.41 -3.05
C ALA A 47 -3.02 -8.52 -2.24
N TYR A 48 -2.43 -7.49 -2.86
CA TYR A 48 -1.62 -6.50 -2.15
C TYR A 48 -2.48 -5.56 -1.29
N ARG A 49 -3.58 -5.04 -1.83
CA ARG A 49 -4.48 -4.11 -1.12
C ARG A 49 -5.01 -4.72 0.17
N ASP A 50 -5.44 -5.98 0.14
CA ASP A 50 -6.03 -6.70 1.27
C ASP A 50 -4.95 -7.35 2.17
N GLY A 51 -3.67 -7.20 1.80
CA GLY A 51 -2.53 -7.74 2.55
C GLY A 51 -2.36 -9.25 2.52
N LYS A 52 -2.89 -9.91 1.50
CA LYS A 52 -2.62 -11.33 1.21
C LYS A 52 -1.22 -11.53 0.66
N ILE A 53 -0.66 -10.51 0.00
CA ILE A 53 0.73 -10.47 -0.46
C ILE A 53 1.38 -9.24 0.14
N GLU A 54 2.50 -9.45 0.83
CA GLU A 54 3.31 -8.37 1.37
C GLU A 54 4.16 -7.74 0.24
N PRO A 55 4.10 -6.41 0.06
CA PRO A 55 4.98 -5.72 -0.88
C PRO A 55 6.42 -5.74 -0.37
N LYS A 56 7.38 -5.86 -1.30
CA LYS A 56 8.80 -5.65 -0.98
C LYS A 56 9.01 -4.23 -0.43
N VAL A 57 10.06 -4.02 0.36
CA VAL A 57 10.40 -2.69 0.92
C VAL A 57 10.46 -1.60 -0.16
N THR A 58 11.00 -1.91 -1.34
CA THR A 58 11.05 -0.95 -2.48
C THR A 58 9.67 -0.65 -3.05
N GLN A 59 8.80 -1.67 -3.17
CA GLN A 59 7.42 -1.51 -3.61
C GLN A 59 6.61 -0.70 -2.59
N ALA A 60 6.76 -0.99 -1.30
CA ALA A 60 6.09 -0.25 -0.23
C ALA A 60 6.43 1.24 -0.27
N LYS A 61 7.72 1.59 -0.39
CA LYS A 61 8.16 2.98 -0.57
C LYS A 61 7.58 3.63 -1.83
N ALA A 62 7.48 2.89 -2.93
CA ALA A 62 6.89 3.40 -4.16
C ALA A 62 5.38 3.68 -3.99
N VAL A 63 4.66 2.78 -3.32
CA VAL A 63 3.23 2.95 -3.00
C VAL A 63 3.00 4.14 -2.07
N GLU A 64 3.81 4.30 -1.02
CA GLU A 64 3.80 5.49 -0.16
C GLU A 64 4.05 6.77 -0.96
N GLY A 65 5.00 6.74 -1.90
CA GLY A 65 5.27 7.84 -2.81
C GLY A 65 4.05 8.23 -3.66
N VAL A 66 3.26 7.25 -4.12
CA VAL A 66 2.01 7.52 -4.84
C VAL A 66 0.99 8.19 -3.90
N PHE A 67 0.74 7.63 -2.71
CA PHE A 67 -0.20 8.22 -1.74
C PHE A 67 0.18 9.65 -1.32
N ASN A 68 1.48 9.91 -1.15
CA ASN A 68 1.99 11.25 -0.83
C ASN A 68 1.63 12.29 -1.89
N LYS A 69 1.57 11.93 -3.18
CA LYS A 69 1.13 12.86 -4.25
C LYS A 69 -0.32 13.34 -4.04
N TYR A 70 -1.15 12.51 -3.41
CA TYR A 70 -2.55 12.81 -3.09
C TYR A 70 -2.72 13.40 -1.68
N GLY A 71 -1.62 13.73 -0.99
CA GLY A 71 -1.64 14.30 0.35
C GLY A 71 -1.89 13.28 1.47
N ILE A 72 -1.85 11.98 1.17
CA ILE A 72 -2.07 10.91 2.14
C ILE A 72 -0.70 10.45 2.66
N THR A 73 -0.35 10.88 3.87
CA THR A 73 0.97 10.63 4.49
C THR A 73 0.90 9.73 5.73
N ALA A 74 -0.30 9.47 6.24
CA ALA A 74 -0.54 8.71 7.47
C ALA A 74 -1.62 7.65 7.26
N ASN A 75 -1.59 6.60 8.09
CA ASN A 75 -2.57 5.50 8.08
C ASN A 75 -2.76 4.87 6.68
N ILE A 76 -1.68 4.80 5.91
CA ILE A 76 -1.67 4.17 4.58
C ILE A 76 -1.87 2.67 4.73
N TRP A 77 -1.10 2.06 5.64
CA TRP A 77 -1.02 0.62 5.82
C TRP A 77 -1.98 0.09 6.89
N ASP A 78 -2.60 -1.04 6.61
CA ASP A 78 -3.42 -1.81 7.55
C ASP A 78 -2.49 -2.63 8.47
N VAL A 79 -2.72 -2.55 9.80
CA VAL A 79 -1.97 -3.27 10.86
C VAL A 79 -2.53 -4.65 11.16
#